data_AF-A0A963JY02-F1
#
_entry.id   AF-A0A963JY02-F1
#
_cell.length_a   1.000
_cell.length_b   1.000
_cell.length_c   1.000
_cell.angle_alpha   90.00
_cell.angle_beta   90.00
_cell.angle_gamma   90.00
#
_symmetry.space_group_name_H-M   'P 1'
#
loop_
_entity.id
_entity.type
_entity.pdbx_description
1 polymer ?
#
loop_
_entity_poly.entity_id
_entity_poly.type
_entity_poly.pdbx_seq_one_letter_code
_entity_poly.pdbx_strand_id
1 'polypeptide(L)'
;MNHPHQIKIPATYMRGGTSKGVFFKLQDLPESAQQPGAARDRLLLRVLGSPDPYGKQIDGLGNASSSTSKAVILGRSTRPGHDVDYWFGQVSIDKPLVDWSGNCG
;
A
#
# COMPACT_ATOMS: atom_id res chain seq x y z
N MET A 1 -16.44 -6.87 -22.30
CA MET A 1 -15.39 -7.88 -22.06
C MET A 1 -15.51 -8.36 -20.63
N ASN A 2 -15.58 -9.67 -20.38
CA ASN A 2 -15.78 -10.21 -19.03
C ASN A 2 -14.57 -10.05 -18.09
N HIS A 3 -13.39 -9.70 -18.64
CA HIS A 3 -12.17 -9.48 -17.87
C HIS A 3 -11.43 -8.26 -18.43
N PRO A 4 -11.57 -7.08 -17.83
CA PRO A 4 -10.80 -5.91 -18.26
C PRO A 4 -9.30 -6.11 -17.97
N HIS A 5 -8.46 -5.39 -18.71
CA HIS A 5 -7.02 -5.38 -18.46
C HIS A 5 -6.70 -4.80 -17.07
N GLN A 6 -5.55 -5.21 -16.52
CA GLN A 6 -5.04 -4.60 -15.29
C GLN A 6 -4.77 -3.11 -15.49
N ILE A 7 -5.01 -2.34 -14.43
CA ILE A 7 -4.62 -0.93 -14.37
C ILE A 7 -3.13 -0.82 -14.04
N LYS A 8 -2.49 0.26 -14.49
CA LYS A 8 -1.12 0.61 -14.13
C LYS A 8 -1.15 1.80 -13.19
N ILE A 9 -0.51 1.69 -12.05
CA ILE A 9 -0.41 2.76 -11.05
C ILE A 9 1.07 3.07 -10.84
N PRO A 10 1.51 4.33 -11.04
CA PRO A 10 2.88 4.72 -10.72
C PRO A 10 3.20 4.44 -9.25
N ALA A 11 4.30 3.73 -9.02
CA ALA A 11 4.75 3.34 -7.69
C ALA A 11 6.26 3.13 -7.68
N THR A 12 6.86 3.21 -6.48
CA THR A 12 8.27 2.88 -6.27
C THR A 12 8.37 1.78 -5.22
N TYR A 13 9.01 0.65 -5.56
CA TYR A 13 9.33 -0.37 -4.58
C TYR A 13 10.70 -0.10 -3.98
N MET A 14 10.76 0.10 -2.66
CA MET A 14 11.98 0.58 -1.99
C MET A 14 12.27 -0.21 -0.73
N ARG A 15 13.57 -0.32 -0.43
CA ARG A 15 14.05 -0.69 0.91
C ARG A 15 14.25 0.59 1.73
N GLY A 16 13.59 0.68 2.88
CA GLY A 16 13.77 1.72 3.90
C GLY A 16 14.23 1.05 5.19
N GLY A 17 15.44 1.39 5.67
CA GLY A 17 16.08 0.65 6.75
C GLY A 17 16.17 -0.85 6.44
N THR A 18 15.56 -1.67 7.30
CA THR A 18 15.47 -3.14 7.21
C THR A 18 14.13 -3.65 6.64
N SER A 19 13.25 -2.74 6.21
CA SER A 19 11.94 -3.08 5.62
C SER A 19 11.90 -2.78 4.13
N LYS A 20 10.97 -3.43 3.42
CA LYS A 20 10.61 -3.09 2.04
C LYS A 20 9.13 -2.72 1.96
N GLY A 21 8.80 -1.75 1.12
CA GLY A 21 7.43 -1.32 0.91
C GLY A 21 7.20 -0.77 -0.48
N VAL A 22 5.92 -0.72 -0.88
CA VAL A 22 5.49 -0.07 -2.13
C VAL A 22 5.05 1.36 -1.79
N PHE A 23 5.71 2.33 -2.39
CA PHE A 23 5.47 3.76 -2.16
C PHE A 23 4.68 4.35 -3.31
N PHE A 24 3.67 5.15 -2.98
CA PHE A 24 2.80 5.84 -3.92
C PHE A 24 2.79 7.34 -3.62
N LYS A 25 2.66 8.17 -4.67
CA LYS A 25 2.17 9.54 -4.47
C LYS A 25 0.65 9.51 -4.44
N LEU A 26 0.03 10.30 -3.56
CA LEU A 26 -1.42 10.36 -3.41
C LEU A 26 -2.14 10.63 -4.74
N GLN A 27 -1.61 11.57 -5.53
CA GLN A 27 -2.15 11.98 -6.82
C GLN A 27 -2.04 10.90 -7.92
N ASP A 28 -1.15 9.92 -7.77
CA ASP A 28 -0.94 8.86 -8.74
C ASP A 28 -1.90 7.69 -8.50
N LEU A 29 -2.59 7.67 -7.35
CA LEU A 29 -3.62 6.68 -7.05
C LEU A 29 -4.90 6.95 -7.88
N PRO A 30 -5.68 5.90 -8.20
CA PRO A 30 -7.02 6.08 -8.77
C PRO A 30 -7.89 7.01 -7.92
N GLU A 31 -8.77 7.78 -8.57
CA GLU A 31 -9.95 8.51 -8.02
C GLU A 31 -10.35 8.05 -6.61
N SER A 32 -10.93 6.85 -6.59
CA SER A 32 -11.53 6.23 -5.41
C SER A 32 -10.56 5.88 -4.28
N ALA A 33 -9.25 5.80 -4.55
CA ALA A 33 -8.22 5.49 -3.56
C ALA A 33 -7.47 6.73 -3.05
N GLN A 34 -7.74 7.93 -3.59
CA GLN A 34 -7.16 9.18 -3.11
C GLN A 34 -7.74 9.63 -1.77
N GLN A 35 -8.85 9.05 -1.31
CA GLN A 35 -9.38 9.25 0.04
C GLN A 35 -9.22 7.98 0.89
N PRO A 36 -9.06 8.09 2.23
CA PRO A 36 -9.09 6.94 3.11
C PRO A 36 -10.41 6.16 2.97
N GLY A 37 -10.34 4.83 2.99
CA GLY A 37 -11.51 3.96 2.96
C GLY A 37 -11.32 2.70 2.13
N ALA A 38 -12.42 1.95 1.98
CA ALA A 38 -12.38 0.58 1.48
C ALA A 38 -11.80 0.43 0.07
N ALA A 39 -11.91 1.45 -0.80
CA ALA A 39 -11.31 1.39 -2.14
C ALA A 39 -9.78 1.45 -2.10
N ARG A 40 -9.22 2.32 -1.24
CA ARG A 40 -7.78 2.37 -0.97
C ARG A 40 -7.30 1.06 -0.34
N ASP A 41 -8.00 0.56 0.68
CA ASP A 41 -7.58 -0.66 1.36
C ASP A 41 -7.60 -1.86 0.42
N ARG A 42 -8.65 -2.02 -0.40
CA ARG A 42 -8.71 -3.08 -1.43
C ARG A 42 -7.59 -2.96 -2.45
N LEU A 43 -7.24 -1.74 -2.87
CA LEU A 43 -6.13 -1.52 -3.77
C LEU A 43 -4.82 -2.03 -3.14
N LEU A 44 -4.51 -1.60 -1.92
CA LEU A 44 -3.26 -1.96 -1.25
C LEU A 44 -3.19 -3.45 -0.93
N LEU A 45 -4.30 -4.05 -0.49
CA LEU A 45 -4.44 -5.50 -0.33
C LEU A 45 -4.08 -6.22 -1.64
N ARG A 46 -4.66 -5.81 -2.77
CA ARG A 46 -4.39 -6.45 -4.07
C ARG A 46 -2.95 -6.27 -4.53
N VAL A 47 -2.36 -5.09 -4.33
CA VAL A 47 -0.95 -4.80 -4.67
C VAL A 47 -0.01 -5.70 -3.88
N LEU A 48 -0.24 -5.88 -2.58
CA LEU A 48 0.63 -6.70 -1.73
C LEU A 48 0.31 -8.20 -1.84
N GLY A 49 -0.81 -8.58 -2.45
CA GLY A 49 -1.20 -9.97 -2.65
C GLY A 49 -1.92 -10.57 -1.44
N SER A 50 -2.76 -9.77 -0.78
CA SER A 50 -3.49 -10.14 0.44
C SER A 50 -5.02 -10.02 0.27
N PRO A 51 -5.83 -10.73 1.07
CA PRO A 51 -5.43 -11.83 1.97
C PRO A 51 -4.99 -13.05 1.17
N ASP A 52 -3.90 -13.69 1.60
CA ASP A 52 -3.38 -14.90 0.99
C ASP A 52 -3.55 -16.11 1.92
N PRO A 53 -4.45 -17.07 1.60
CA PRO A 53 -4.62 -18.29 2.40
C PRO A 53 -3.36 -19.17 2.45
N TYR A 54 -2.42 -18.99 1.51
CA TYR A 54 -1.15 -19.73 1.49
C TYR A 54 -0.06 -19.06 2.31
N GLY A 55 -0.26 -17.79 2.71
CA GLY A 55 0.71 -17.01 3.47
C GLY A 55 2.05 -16.83 2.73
N LYS A 56 2.02 -16.65 1.40
CA LYS A 56 3.19 -16.50 0.52
C LYS A 56 3.24 -15.18 -0.24
N GLN A 57 2.10 -14.53 -0.49
CA GLN A 57 1.94 -13.32 -1.29
C GLN A 57 2.54 -13.45 -2.71
N ILE A 58 2.48 -14.65 -3.29
CA ILE A 58 3.13 -14.93 -4.59
C ILE A 58 2.51 -14.17 -5.77
N ASP A 59 1.24 -13.77 -5.63
CA ASP A 59 0.49 -12.99 -6.63
C ASP A 59 0.42 -11.49 -6.24
N GLY A 60 1.47 -10.97 -5.61
CA GLY A 60 1.59 -9.57 -5.22
C GLY A 60 3.05 -9.15 -5.01
N LEU A 61 3.24 -7.92 -4.54
CA LEU A 61 4.56 -7.36 -4.23
C LEU A 61 5.01 -7.61 -2.78
N GLY A 62 4.13 -8.18 -1.95
CA GLY A 62 4.47 -8.65 -0.62
C GLY A 62 5.40 -9.86 -0.68
N ASN A 63 6.12 -10.15 0.41
CA ASN A 63 7.02 -11.30 0.50
C ASN A 63 6.82 -12.08 1.82
N ALA A 64 5.55 -12.15 2.25
CA ALA A 64 5.07 -12.96 3.37
C ALA A 64 5.79 -12.75 4.71
N SER A 65 6.30 -11.55 4.96
CA SER A 65 6.77 -11.11 6.27
C SER A 65 6.19 -9.75 6.62
N SER A 66 6.06 -9.44 7.91
CA SER A 66 5.61 -8.12 8.36
C SER A 66 6.52 -6.99 7.84
N SER A 67 7.82 -7.25 7.70
CA SER A 67 8.82 -6.33 7.15
C SER A 67 8.72 -6.09 5.64
N THR A 68 7.92 -6.88 4.92
CA THR A 68 7.78 -6.81 3.45
C THR A 68 6.33 -6.66 2.97
N SER A 69 5.36 -6.67 3.87
CA SER A 69 3.93 -6.45 3.58
C SER A 69 3.50 -5.03 3.99
N LYS A 70 4.05 -4.03 3.29
CA LYS A 70 3.94 -2.61 3.64
C LYS A 70 3.61 -1.74 2.43
N ALA A 71 2.68 -0.82 2.62
CA ALA A 71 2.37 0.24 1.66
C ALA A 71 2.57 1.61 2.29
N VAL A 72 3.06 2.56 1.51
CA VAL A 72 3.25 3.95 1.92
C VAL A 72 2.59 4.86 0.90
N ILE A 73 1.86 5.86 1.39
CA ILE A 73 1.32 6.94 0.56
C ILE A 73 1.95 8.25 1.02
N LEU A 74 2.43 9.03 0.05
CA LEU A 74 3.01 10.36 0.25
C LEU A 74 2.13 11.41 -0.42
N GLY A 75 1.83 12.49 0.29
CA GLY A 75 1.13 13.66 -0.24
C GLY A 75 1.88 14.94 0.09
N ARG A 76 1.57 16.04 -0.62
CA ARG A 76 2.04 17.35 -0.19
C ARG A 76 1.33 17.72 1.11
N SER A 77 2.10 18.09 2.12
CA SER A 77 1.52 18.46 3.41
C SER A 77 0.80 19.80 3.35
N THR A 78 -0.32 19.90 4.06
CA THR A 78 -1.02 21.17 4.34
C THR A 78 -0.62 21.76 5.71
N ARG A 79 0.16 21.02 6.50
CA ARG A 79 0.63 21.44 7.82
C ARG A 79 1.80 22.43 7.68
N PRO A 80 1.79 23.56 8.40
CA PRO A 80 2.90 24.52 8.38
C PRO A 80 4.24 23.87 8.75
N GLY A 81 5.29 24.21 8.01
CA GLY A 81 6.66 23.72 8.26
C GLY A 81 6.92 22.25 7.88
N HIS A 82 6.00 21.59 7.18
CA HIS A 82 6.16 20.21 6.73
C HIS A 82 5.99 20.13 5.21
N ASP A 83 6.92 19.43 4.53
CA ASP A 83 6.88 19.27 3.08
C ASP A 83 5.89 18.19 2.63
N VAL A 84 5.83 17.09 3.37
CA VAL A 84 5.08 15.88 3.01
C VAL A 84 4.25 15.35 4.16
N ASP A 85 3.04 14.87 3.83
CA ASP A 85 2.28 13.97 4.67
C ASP A 85 2.65 12.53 4.31
N TYR A 86 2.82 11.70 5.34
CA TYR A 86 3.23 10.31 5.23
C TYR A 86 2.17 9.43 5.89
N TRP A 87 1.60 8.50 5.13
CA TRP A 87 0.67 7.49 5.63
C TRP A 87 1.25 6.10 5.43
N PHE A 88 1.40 5.38 6.53
CA PHE A 88 1.86 4.01 6.56
C PHE A 88 0.69 3.04 6.71
N GLY A 89 0.59 2.07 5.79
CA GLY A 89 -0.36 0.97 5.86
C GLY A 89 0.37 -0.36 6.05
N GLN A 90 0.17 -1.01 7.20
CA GLN A 90 0.59 -2.39 7.42
C GLN A 90 -0.46 -3.32 6.83
N VAL A 91 -0.11 -4.07 5.78
CA VAL A 91 -1.04 -4.98 5.13
C VAL A 91 -0.95 -6.35 5.80
N SER A 92 -2.06 -6.85 6.34
CA SER A 92 -2.12 -8.22 6.88
C SER A 92 -1.90 -9.23 5.76
N ILE A 93 -1.21 -10.33 6.05
CA ILE A 93 -0.95 -11.39 5.07
C ILE A 93 -2.21 -12.26 4.92
N ASP A 94 -2.85 -12.62 6.03
CA ASP A 94 -3.93 -13.61 6.10
C ASP A 94 -5.34 -13.00 6.14
N LYS A 95 -5.47 -11.72 6.47
CA LYS A 95 -6.77 -11.04 6.63
C LYS A 95 -6.91 -9.89 5.64
N PRO A 96 -8.16 -9.57 5.19
CA PRO A 96 -8.43 -8.42 4.33
C PRO A 96 -8.39 -7.11 5.14
N LEU A 97 -7.23 -6.79 5.71
CA LEU A 97 -7.01 -5.66 6.60
C LEU A 97 -5.76 -4.88 6.23
N VAL A 98 -5.90 -3.56 6.20
CA VAL A 98 -4.78 -2.61 6.22
C VAL A 98 -4.87 -1.85 7.54
N ASP A 99 -3.83 -1.96 8.36
CA ASP A 99 -3.73 -1.23 9.62
C ASP A 99 -2.98 0.09 9.40
N TRP A 100 -3.66 1.19 9.74
CA TRP A 100 -3.21 2.57 9.61
C TRP A 100 -2.86 3.22 10.96
N SER A 101 -2.94 2.47 12.06
CA SER A 101 -2.77 3.00 13.42
C SER A 101 -1.30 3.21 13.82
N GLY A 102 -0.38 2.54 13.12
CA GLY A 102 1.05 2.55 13.44
C GLY A 102 1.87 3.50 12.56
N ASN A 103 3.14 3.65 12.94
CA ASN A 103 4.19 4.18 12.09
C ASN A 103 5.20 3.07 11.75
N CYS A 104 5.99 3.27 10.69
CA CYS A 104 7.18 2.48 10.38
C CYS A 104 8.34 3.47 10.20
N GLY A 105 9.33 3.39 11.10
CA GLY A 105 10.48 4.29 11.14
C GLY A 105 11.52 4.07 10.05
#